data_AF-A0A929D2S1-F1
#
_entry.id   AF-A0A929D2S1-F1
#
_cell.length_a   1.000
_cell.length_b   1.000
_cell.length_c   1.000
_cell.angle_alpha   90.00
_cell.angle_beta   90.00
_cell.angle_gamma   90.00
#
_symmetry.space_group_name_H-M   'P 1'
#
loop_
_entity.id
_entity.type
_entity.pdbx_description
1 polymer ?
#
loop_
_entity_poly.entity_id
_entity_poly.type
_entity_poly.pdbx_seq_one_letter_code
_entity_poly.pdbx_strand_id
1 'polypeptide(L)' 'MKSDINHILEEAMELSPAEKAELVTSLLSSIDEPDREIDAQWQKEVEDRVKAHKRGEIKARSLQEVLAKYR' A
#
# COMPACT_ATOMS: atom_id res chain seq x y z
N MET A 1 -1.01 29.09 -11.00
CA MET A 1 -2.28 28.79 -11.69
C MET A 1 -3.06 27.85 -10.76
N LYS A 2 -4.28 28.20 -10.33
CA LYS A 2 -5.14 27.21 -9.66
C LYS A 2 -5.75 26.36 -10.76
N SER A 3 -5.25 25.15 -10.96
CA SER A 3 -5.96 24.20 -11.82
C SER A 3 -7.27 23.78 -11.13
N ASP A 4 -8.35 23.72 -11.89
CA ASP A 4 -9.59 23.12 -11.43
C ASP A 4 -9.39 21.61 -11.38
N ILE A 5 -9.54 21.01 -10.20
CA ILE A 5 -9.39 19.57 -9.99
C ILE A 5 -10.34 18.80 -10.92
N ASN A 6 -11.52 19.35 -11.21
CA ASN A 6 -12.47 18.71 -12.11
C ASN A 6 -11.94 18.62 -13.54
N HIS A 7 -11.26 19.68 -14.01
CA HIS A 7 -10.68 19.69 -15.35
C HIS A 7 -9.51 18.70 -15.48
N ILE A 8 -8.63 18.63 -14.48
CA ILE A 8 -7.55 17.61 -14.45
C ILE A 8 -8.14 16.20 -14.42
N LEU A 9 -9.21 15.99 -13.65
CA LEU A 9 -9.88 14.69 -13.59
C LEU A 9 -10.47 14.30 -14.94
N GLU A 10 -11.14 15.23 -15.63
CA GLU A 10 -11.66 14.99 -16.98
C GLU A 10 -10.55 14.56 -17.95
N GLU A 11 -9.42 15.28 -17.98
CA GLU A 11 -8.28 14.91 -18.81
C GLU A 11 -7.70 13.54 -18.44
N ALA A 12 -7.55 13.25 -17.14
CA ALA A 12 -7.07 11.97 -16.66
C ALA A 12 -8.01 10.81 -17.01
N MET A 13 -9.32 11.07 -17.15
CA MET A 13 -10.32 10.06 -17.52
C MET A 13 -10.25 9.67 -19.00
N GLU A 14 -9.69 10.51 -19.87
CA GLU A 14 -9.49 10.22 -21.30
C GLU A 14 -8.22 9.39 -21.58
N LEU A 15 -7.32 9.26 -20.61
CA LEU A 15 -6.09 8.48 -20.75
C LEU A 15 -6.36 6.97 -20.94
N SER A 16 -5.44 6.31 -21.65
CA SER A 16 -5.45 4.85 -21.75
C SER A 16 -5.22 4.19 -20.39
N PRO A 17 -5.58 2.89 -20.21
CA PRO A 17 -5.35 2.20 -18.93
C PRO A 17 -3.89 2.23 -18.45
N ALA A 18 -2.92 2.18 -19.37
CA ALA A 18 -1.49 2.23 -19.02
C ALA A 18 -1.07 3.62 -18.52
N GLU A 19 -1.46 4.67 -19.23
CA GLU A 19 -1.18 6.06 -18.85
C GLU A 19 -1.87 6.44 -17.53
N LYS A 20 -3.09 5.95 -17.29
CA LYS A 20 -3.77 6.09 -15.99
C LYS A 20 -2.98 5.45 -14.86
N ALA A 21 -2.48 4.23 -15.07
CA ALA A 21 -1.69 3.54 -14.05
C ALA A 21 -0.39 4.29 -13.74
N GLU A 22 0.29 4.83 -14.76
CA GLU A 22 1.49 5.65 -14.62
C GLU A 22 1.21 6.95 -13.86
N LEU A 23 0.14 7.67 -14.21
CA LEU A 23 -0.29 8.91 -13.56
C LEU A 23 -0.63 8.66 -12.08
N VAL A 24 -1.45 7.63 -11.79
CA VAL A 24 -1.82 7.27 -10.42
C VAL A 24 -0.58 6.90 -9.60
N THR A 25 0.35 6.13 -10.16
CA THR A 25 1.59 5.76 -9.48
C THR A 25 2.44 6.98 -9.15
N SER A 26 2.56 7.91 -10.10
CA SER A 26 3.33 9.15 -9.92
C SER A 26 2.70 10.07 -8.87
N LEU A 27 1.37 10.20 -8.88
CA LEU A 27 0.62 10.98 -7.89
C LEU A 27 0.68 10.36 -6.50
N LEU A 28 0.60 9.04 -6.38
CA LEU A 28 0.77 8.36 -5.10
C LEU A 28 2.19 8.57 -4.56
N SER A 29 3.20 8.41 -5.41
CA SER A 29 4.61 8.62 -5.03
C SER A 29 4.92 10.05 -4.59
N SER A 30 4.15 11.05 -5.03
CA SER A 30 4.38 12.45 -4.65
C SER A 30 3.77 12.83 -3.29
N ILE A 31 2.86 12.00 -2.77
CA ILE A 31 2.23 12.21 -1.45
C ILE A 31 2.67 11.17 -0.42
N ASP A 32 3.26 10.06 -0.85
CA ASP A 32 3.84 9.00 -0.02
C ASP A 32 5.26 9.42 0.44
N GLU A 33 5.34 10.55 1.14
CA GLU A 33 6.59 10.99 1.76
C GLU A 33 6.90 10.09 2.97
N PRO A 34 8.11 9.48 3.03
CA PRO A 34 8.47 8.59 4.12
C PRO A 34 8.55 9.36 5.44
N ASP A 35 7.67 8.99 6.38
CA ASP A 35 7.71 9.46 7.75
C ASP A 35 8.60 8.52 8.58
N ARG A 36 9.79 9.01 8.92
CA ARG A 36 10.79 8.25 9.67
C ARG A 36 10.31 7.81 11.05
N GLU A 37 9.41 8.55 11.68
CA GLU A 37 8.86 8.18 12.98
C GLU A 37 7.91 6.99 12.82
N ILE A 38 7.01 7.07 11.83
CA ILE A 38 6.10 5.96 11.48
C ILE A 38 6.90 4.72 11.08
N ASP A 39 7.92 4.87 10.24
CA ASP A 39 8.79 3.76 9.81
C ASP A 39 9.48 3.07 11.00
N ALA A 40 9.99 3.84 11.96
CA ALA A 40 10.62 3.30 13.17
C ALA A 40 9.62 2.52 14.05
N GLN A 41 8.38 3.02 14.18
CA GLN A 41 7.32 2.29 14.89
C GLN A 41 6.96 0.98 14.18
N TRP A 42 6.82 1.00 12.85
CA TRP A 42 6.57 -0.20 12.05
C TRP A 42 7.69 -1.22 12.16
N GLN A 43 8.95 -0.79 12.11
CA GLN A 43 10.08 -1.68 12.27
C GLN A 43 10.02 -2.42 13.62
N LYS A 44 9.79 -1.68 14.71
CA LYS A 44 9.66 -2.26 16.04
C LYS A 44 8.50 -3.25 16.12
N GLU A 45 7.33 -2.88 15.62
CA GLU A 45 6.15 -3.75 15.61
C GLU A 45 6.38 -5.04 14.82
N VAL A 46 7.02 -4.96 13.66
CA VAL A 46 7.36 -6.14 12.84
C VAL A 46 8.30 -7.07 13.60
N GLU A 47 9.35 -6.53 14.21
CA GLU A 47 10.28 -7.32 15.03
C GLU A 47 9.57 -8.02 16.19
N ASP A 48 8.70 -7.29 16.90
CA ASP A 48 7.96 -7.81 18.04
C ASP A 48 6.96 -8.91 17.63
N ARG A 49 6.25 -8.73 16.52
CA ARG A 49 5.36 -9.75 15.94
C ARG A 49 6.10 -11.00 15.51
N VAL A 50 7.26 -10.85 14.87
CA VAL A 50 8.09 -12.00 14.46
C VAL A 50 8.59 -12.77 15.69
N LYS A 51 9.03 -12.07 16.74
CA LYS A 51 9.46 -12.70 18.00
C LYS A 51 8.29 -13.43 18.67
N ALA A 52 7.12 -12.80 18.78
CA ALA A 52 5.93 -13.39 19.37
C ALA A 52 5.45 -14.64 18.61
N HIS A 53 5.45 -14.59 17.26
CA HIS A 53 5.18 -15.76 16.43
C HIS A 53 6.18 -16.90 16.68
N LYS A 54 7.49 -16.59 16.73
CA LYS A 54 8.54 -17.58 17.02
C LYS A 54 8.39 -18.20 18.42
N ARG A 55 7.86 -17.45 19.40
CA ARG A 55 7.53 -17.96 20.76
C ARG A 55 6.19 -18.71 20.82
N GLY A 56 5.42 -18.74 19.72
CA GLY A 56 4.09 -19.38 19.68
C GLY A 56 2.96 -18.55 20.28
N GLU A 57 3.21 -17.28 20.61
CA GLU A 57 2.22 -16.35 21.18
C GLU A 57 1.23 -15.85 20.11
N ILE A 58 1.67 -15.80 18.85
CA ILE A 58 0.85 -15.45 17.69
C ILE A 58 0.75 -16.68 16.78
N LYS A 59 -0.48 -17.08 16.45
CA LYS A 59 -0.74 -18.17 15.50
C LYS A 59 -0.68 -17.65 14.06
N ALA A 60 -0.05 -18.42 13.18
CA ALA A 60 -0.14 -18.22 11.74
C ALA A 60 -1.16 -19.17 11.11
N ARG A 61 -1.73 -18.76 9.98
CA ARG A 61 -2.51 -19.63 9.10
C ARG A 61 -1.61 -20.17 8.02
N SER A 62 -1.82 -21.43 7.63
CA SER A 62 -1.05 -22.00 6.54
C SER A 62 -1.44 -21.35 5.20
N LEU A 63 -0.52 -21.32 4.25
CA LEU A 63 -0.83 -20.84 2.90
C LEU A 63 -2.01 -21.61 2.28
N GLN A 64 -2.09 -22.92 2.53
CA GLN A 64 -3.18 -23.76 2.08
C GLN A 64 -4.55 -23.30 2.63
N GLU A 65 -4.63 -22.98 3.92
CA GLU A 65 -5.86 -22.46 4.54
C GLU A 65 -6.30 -21.12 3.94
N VAL A 66 -5.36 -20.27 3.56
CA VAL A 66 -5.66 -18.97 2.96
C VAL A 66 -6.16 -19.12 1.53
N LEU A 67 -5.53 -20.00 0.75
CA LEU A 67 -5.87 -20.23 -0.65
C LEU A 67 -7.13 -21.06 -0.86
N ALA A 68 -7.60 -21.79 0.16
CA ALA A 68 -8.81 -22.60 0.09
C ALA A 68 -10.04 -21.82 -0.39
N LYS A 69 -10.12 -20.50 -0.15
CA LYS A 69 -11.26 -19.66 -0.56
C LYS A 69 -11.31 -19.31 -2.04
N TYR A 70 -10.24 -19.60 -2.80
CA TYR A 70 -10.11 -19.29 -4.22
C TYR A 70 -10.07 -20.55 -5.10
N ARG A 71 -10.37 -21.72 -4.51
CA ARG A 71 -10.52 -22.98 -5.23
C ARG A 71 -11.97 -23.26 -5.55
#